data_AF-A0AAV9M519-F1
#
_entry.id   AF-A0AAV9M519-F1
#
_cell.length_a   1.000
_cell.length_b   1.000
_cell.length_c   1.000
_cell.angle_alpha   90.00
_cell.angle_beta   90.00
_cell.angle_gamma   90.00
#
_symmetry.space_group_name_H-M   'P 1'
#
loop_
_entity.id
_entity.type
_entity.pdbx_description
1 polymer ?
#
loop_
_entity_poly.entity_id
_entity_poly.type
_entity_poly.pdbx_seq_one_letter_code
_entity_poly.pdbx_strand_id
1 'polypeptide(L)'
;MFIPDDFFESRLLHQLINLRKLGILVVSGSTIKILSALSPVPTALEVLKLYFFREQSEQINLSSYPNIVKLSLHVNSIMRLKCEAFPPNLVKLTPVDFEVDGHVVAVLKKLPKLRILKMVWCYHMEEKMDLSGDGDSFPQLEFLHIHGPDGLSCRDDVSIPKLKKLLLKDGTSNVRLSDILQSSEYEYLNVSTGQFA
;
A
#
# COMPACT_ATOMS: atom_id res chain seq x y z
N MET A 1 8.91 13.82 9.38
CA MET A 1 8.61 15.22 9.03
C MET A 1 7.53 15.19 7.96
N PHE A 2 6.50 16.03 8.07
CA PHE A 2 5.53 16.26 7.01
C PHE A 2 5.79 17.63 6.41
N ILE A 3 5.79 17.70 5.09
CA ILE A 3 5.86 18.96 4.36
C ILE A 3 4.62 19.08 3.46
N PRO A 4 4.01 20.27 3.37
CA PRO A 4 2.99 20.51 2.35
C PRO A 4 3.62 20.47 0.95
N ASP A 5 2.83 20.08 -0.04
CA ASP A 5 3.22 19.98 -1.45
C ASP A 5 3.85 21.27 -2.00
N ASP A 6 3.29 22.42 -1.64
CA ASP A 6 3.79 23.74 -2.09
C ASP A 6 5.22 24.03 -1.61
N PHE A 7 5.70 23.32 -0.58
CA PHE A 7 7.07 23.41 -0.09
C PHE A 7 7.94 22.26 -0.59
N PHE A 8 7.43 21.39 -1.46
CA PHE A 8 8.20 20.27 -2.00
C PHE A 8 8.92 20.68 -3.28
N GLU A 9 10.24 20.75 -3.20
CA GLU A 9 11.12 20.99 -4.34
C GLU A 9 12.26 19.99 -4.36
N SER A 10 12.76 19.66 -5.57
CA SER A 10 13.89 18.74 -5.75
C SER A 10 15.13 19.17 -4.96
N ARG A 11 15.40 20.47 -4.89
CA ARG A 11 16.53 21.05 -4.17
C ARG A 11 16.50 20.75 -2.67
N LEU A 12 15.32 20.71 -2.06
CA LEU A 12 15.18 20.41 -0.63
C LEU A 12 15.57 18.97 -0.33
N LEU A 13 15.27 18.03 -1.23
CA LEU A 13 15.71 16.64 -1.08
C LEU A 13 17.22 16.49 -1.17
N HIS A 14 17.89 17.30 -1.99
CA HIS A 14 19.35 17.33 -2.06
C HIS A 14 20.01 17.98 -0.83
N GLN A 15 19.32 18.85 -0.12
CA GLN A 15 19.83 19.45 1.12
C GLN A 15 19.61 18.55 2.34
N LEU A 16 18.53 17.77 2.32
CA LEU A 16 18.13 16.88 3.41
C LEU A 16 18.73 15.47 3.25
N ILE A 17 20.04 15.41 3.00
CA ILE A 17 20.77 14.15 2.68
C ILE A 17 20.67 13.07 3.76
N ASN A 18 20.45 13.46 5.02
CA ASN A 18 20.33 12.54 6.16
C ASN A 18 18.87 12.21 6.51
N LEU A 19 17.89 12.70 5.74
CA LEU A 19 16.48 12.50 6.05
C LEU A 19 16.08 11.05 5.78
N ARG A 20 15.76 10.33 6.86
CA ARG A 20 15.31 8.94 6.79
C ARG A 20 13.81 8.76 6.59
N LYS A 21 13.01 9.78 6.94
CA LYS A 21 11.54 9.71 6.91
C LYS A 21 10.95 10.99 6.35
N LEU A 22 10.25 10.87 5.23
CA LEU A 22 9.55 11.97 4.56
C LEU A 22 8.06 11.67 4.47
N GLY A 23 7.26 12.67 4.80
CA GLY A 23 5.84 12.70 4.52
C GLY A 23 5.52 13.93 3.68
N ILE A 24 4.71 13.78 2.64
CA ILE A 24 4.25 14.88 1.79
C ILE A 24 2.72 14.91 1.86
N LEU A 25 2.18 16.10 2.16
CA LEU A 25 0.75 16.35 2.24
C LEU A 25 0.26 17.05 0.97
N VAL A 26 -0.95 16.73 0.53
CA VAL A 26 -1.59 17.35 -0.65
C VAL A 26 -0.80 17.10 -1.94
N VAL A 27 -0.30 15.87 -2.12
CA VAL A 27 0.57 15.49 -3.23
C VAL A 27 -0.07 15.85 -4.58
N SER A 28 0.64 16.68 -5.36
CA SER A 28 0.27 17.10 -6.71
C SER A 28 0.98 16.29 -7.81
N GLY A 29 0.51 16.44 -9.04
CA GLY A 29 1.15 15.87 -10.22
C GLY A 29 2.58 16.36 -10.43
N SER A 30 2.88 17.61 -10.06
CA SER A 30 4.26 18.14 -10.05
C SER A 30 5.14 17.40 -9.05
N THR A 31 4.64 17.12 -7.85
CA THR A 31 5.38 16.33 -6.85
C THR A 31 5.62 14.91 -7.32
N ILE A 32 4.63 14.27 -7.97
CA ILE A 32 4.82 12.95 -8.58
C ILE A 32 5.94 13.01 -9.62
N LYS A 33 5.93 13.99 -10.53
CA LYS A 33 6.98 14.16 -11.55
C LYS A 33 8.36 14.34 -10.93
N ILE A 34 8.45 15.19 -9.90
CA ILE A 34 9.72 15.41 -9.18
C ILE A 34 10.19 14.11 -8.56
N LEU A 35 9.33 13.39 -7.83
CA LEU A 35 9.69 12.12 -7.19
C LEU A 35 10.14 11.10 -8.24
N SER A 36 9.41 10.96 -9.35
CA SER A 36 9.71 9.98 -10.41
C SER A 36 11.00 10.29 -11.19
N ALA A 37 11.34 11.57 -11.37
CA ALA A 37 12.50 12.00 -12.15
C ALA A 37 13.73 12.37 -11.30
N LEU A 38 13.64 12.32 -9.97
CA LEU A 38 14.69 12.80 -9.09
C LEU A 38 16.00 12.03 -9.30
N SER A 39 17.07 12.76 -9.57
CA SER A 39 18.43 12.22 -9.65
C SER A 39 19.45 13.27 -9.23
N PRO A 40 20.39 12.96 -8.31
CA PRO A 40 20.50 11.72 -7.55
C PRO A 40 19.40 11.58 -6.49
N VAL A 41 18.92 10.36 -6.23
CA VAL A 41 17.97 10.11 -5.15
C VAL A 41 18.64 10.20 -3.77
N PRO A 42 17.94 10.72 -2.74
CA PRO A 42 18.43 10.71 -1.36
C PRO A 42 18.67 9.29 -0.86
N THR A 43 19.91 8.96 -0.52
CA THR A 43 20.29 7.60 -0.10
C THR A 43 19.89 7.27 1.33
N ALA A 44 19.70 8.26 2.20
CA ALA A 44 19.26 8.00 3.57
C ALA A 44 17.74 7.71 3.70
N LEU A 45 16.94 8.01 2.67
CA LEU A 45 15.48 7.96 2.77
C LEU A 45 14.95 6.53 2.80
N GLU A 46 14.33 6.16 3.92
CA GLU A 46 13.84 4.79 4.17
C GLU A 46 12.31 4.69 4.25
N VAL A 47 11.66 5.78 4.64
CA VAL A 47 10.21 5.83 4.83
C VAL A 47 9.64 6.99 4.06
N LEU A 48 8.71 6.70 3.16
CA LEU A 48 7.95 7.70 2.42
C LEU A 48 6.46 7.56 2.74
N LYS A 49 5.82 8.70 3.00
CA LYS A 49 4.37 8.79 3.17
C LYS A 49 3.80 9.84 2.22
N LEU A 50 2.84 9.48 1.40
CA LEU A 50 2.20 10.36 0.43
C LEU A 50 0.72 10.48 0.76
N TYR A 51 0.22 11.70 0.90
CA TYR A 51 -1.17 11.99 1.19
C TYR A 51 -1.77 12.78 0.02
N PHE A 52 -2.72 12.16 -0.67
CA PHE A 52 -3.41 12.70 -1.82
C PHE A 52 -4.77 13.27 -1.39
N PHE A 53 -5.17 14.35 -2.05
CA PHE A 53 -6.48 14.99 -1.83
C PHE A 53 -7.37 14.94 -3.07
N ARG A 54 -6.79 14.64 -4.23
CA ARG A 54 -7.44 14.63 -5.54
C ARG A 54 -6.78 13.60 -6.43
N GLU A 55 -7.52 13.10 -7.41
CA GLU A 55 -6.98 12.22 -8.44
C GLU A 55 -5.88 12.91 -9.24
N GLN A 56 -4.79 12.19 -9.50
CA GLN A 56 -3.66 12.65 -10.29
C GLN A 56 -3.71 12.02 -11.68
N SER A 57 -3.27 12.75 -12.70
CA SER A 57 -3.12 12.19 -14.05
C SER A 57 -1.81 11.43 -14.18
N GLU A 58 -0.79 11.81 -13.41
CA GLU A 58 0.52 11.19 -13.37
C GLU A 58 0.54 9.83 -12.66
N GLN A 59 1.39 8.93 -13.14
CA GLN A 59 1.69 7.66 -12.50
C GLN A 59 2.89 7.79 -11.57
N ILE A 60 2.78 7.18 -10.38
CA ILE A 60 3.88 7.13 -9.41
C ILE A 60 4.93 6.13 -9.90
N ASN A 61 6.17 6.56 -10.01
CA ASN A 61 7.32 5.69 -10.28
C ASN A 61 8.41 5.94 -9.23
N LEU A 62 8.62 4.98 -8.33
CA LEU A 62 9.60 5.06 -7.24
C LEU A 62 10.71 4.02 -7.37
N SER A 63 10.90 3.46 -8.56
CA SER A 63 11.92 2.44 -8.83
C SER A 63 13.34 2.92 -8.53
N SER A 64 13.61 4.23 -8.70
CA SER A 64 14.89 4.87 -8.43
C SER A 64 15.27 4.96 -6.95
N TYR A 65 14.38 4.59 -6.00
CA TYR A 65 14.63 4.74 -4.56
C TYR A 65 14.96 3.40 -3.88
N PRO A 66 16.19 2.89 -3.97
CA PRO A 66 16.52 1.56 -3.45
C PRO A 66 16.47 1.46 -1.93
N ASN A 67 16.53 2.56 -1.19
CA ASN A 67 16.59 2.52 0.28
C ASN A 67 15.22 2.68 0.94
N ILE A 68 14.17 2.99 0.18
CA ILE A 68 12.81 3.05 0.72
C ILE A 68 12.34 1.62 1.01
N VAL A 69 12.19 1.34 2.30
CA VAL A 69 11.71 0.05 2.83
C VAL A 69 10.27 0.13 3.33
N LYS A 70 9.72 1.34 3.54
CA LYS A 70 8.32 1.55 3.94
C LYS A 70 7.66 2.64 3.11
N LEU A 71 6.53 2.30 2.49
CA LEU A 71 5.70 3.23 1.73
C LEU A 71 4.28 3.25 2.32
N SER A 72 3.76 4.44 2.58
CA SER A 72 2.36 4.64 2.95
C SER A 72 1.72 5.61 1.97
N LEU A 73 0.62 5.19 1.37
CA LEU A 73 -0.16 5.99 0.43
C LEU A 73 -1.52 6.19 1.07
N HIS A 74 -1.95 7.44 1.19
CA HIS A 74 -3.23 7.80 1.80
C HIS A 74 -3.98 8.74 0.88
N VAL A 75 -5.30 8.60 0.82
CA VAL A 75 -6.16 9.58 0.14
C VAL A 75 -7.40 9.85 1.00
N ASN A 76 -7.94 11.07 0.93
CA ASN A 76 -9.13 11.46 1.69
C ASN A 76 -10.46 11.12 0.99
N SER A 77 -10.39 10.51 -0.19
CA SER A 77 -11.52 10.13 -1.05
C SER A 77 -11.10 8.93 -1.90
N ILE A 78 -12.05 8.08 -2.31
CA ILE A 78 -11.75 6.94 -3.18
C ILE A 78 -11.06 7.44 -4.45
N MET A 79 -9.85 6.95 -4.72
CA MET A 79 -9.02 7.34 -5.85
C MET A 79 -8.32 6.13 -6.44
N ARG A 80 -8.17 6.11 -7.77
CA ARG A 80 -7.34 5.11 -8.46
C ARG A 80 -5.87 5.23 -8.10
N LEU A 81 -5.29 4.13 -7.64
CA LEU A 81 -3.85 4.02 -7.42
C LEU A 81 -3.14 3.86 -8.77
N LYS A 82 -2.63 4.97 -9.30
CA LYS A 82 -1.82 4.98 -10.52
C LYS A 82 -0.33 4.82 -10.15
N CYS A 83 0.17 3.59 -10.20
CA CYS A 83 1.56 3.29 -9.86
C CYS A 83 2.20 2.42 -10.95
N GLU A 84 3.27 2.91 -11.55
CA GLU A 84 4.06 2.20 -12.56
C GLU A 84 5.06 1.25 -11.87
N ALA A 85 5.78 1.74 -10.85
CA ALA A 85 6.77 0.95 -10.14
C ALA A 85 6.95 1.38 -8.69
N PHE A 86 7.10 0.41 -7.80
CA PHE A 86 7.43 0.61 -6.40
C PHE A 86 8.95 0.58 -6.15
N PRO A 87 9.41 1.06 -4.98
CA PRO A 87 10.80 0.87 -4.56
C PRO A 87 11.21 -0.61 -4.59
N PRO A 88 12.39 -0.97 -5.14
CA PRO A 88 12.77 -2.36 -5.34
C PRO A 88 13.00 -3.13 -4.03
N ASN A 89 13.31 -2.42 -2.94
CA ASN A 89 13.54 -3.02 -1.62
C ASN A 89 12.39 -2.78 -0.63
N LEU A 90 11.18 -2.52 -1.15
CA LEU A 90 10.03 -2.25 -0.31
C LEU A 90 9.68 -3.46 0.58
N VAL A 91 9.70 -3.25 1.89
CA VAL A 91 9.39 -4.28 2.90
C VAL A 91 7.94 -4.16 3.39
N LYS A 92 7.43 -2.94 3.50
CA LYS A 92 6.07 -2.66 3.94
C LYS A 92 5.38 -1.68 3.01
N LEU A 93 4.18 -2.05 2.58
CA LEU A 93 3.29 -1.20 1.82
C LEU A 93 1.97 -0.99 2.60
N THR A 94 1.45 0.23 2.58
CA THR A 94 0.16 0.57 3.20
C THR A 94 -0.62 1.57 2.34
N PRO A 95 -1.41 1.11 1.35
CA PRO A 95 -2.44 1.93 0.71
C PRO A 95 -3.66 2.07 1.61
N VAL A 96 -4.23 3.26 1.64
CA VAL A 96 -5.44 3.59 2.40
C VAL A 96 -6.38 4.38 1.51
N ASP A 97 -7.64 3.93 1.40
CA ASP A 97 -8.71 4.56 0.60
C ASP A 97 -8.48 4.56 -0.92
N PHE A 98 -7.67 3.62 -1.43
CA PHE A 98 -7.40 3.49 -2.87
C PHE A 98 -8.25 2.43 -3.56
N GLU A 99 -8.70 2.76 -4.76
CA GLU A 99 -9.09 1.80 -5.78
C GLU A 99 -7.83 1.22 -6.43
N VAL A 100 -7.68 -0.09 -6.39
CA VAL A 100 -6.51 -0.83 -6.88
C VAL A 100 -6.97 -1.71 -8.05
N ASP A 101 -6.33 -1.61 -9.21
CA ASP A 101 -6.64 -2.41 -10.39
C ASP A 101 -5.76 -3.67 -10.51
N GLY A 102 -6.04 -4.52 -11.50
CA GLY A 102 -5.27 -5.74 -11.75
C GLY A 102 -3.80 -5.49 -12.09
N HIS A 103 -3.47 -4.35 -12.70
CA HIS A 103 -2.08 -3.99 -13.01
C HIS A 103 -1.28 -3.77 -11.73
N VAL A 104 -1.79 -2.97 -10.79
CA VAL A 104 -1.13 -2.73 -9.51
C VAL A 104 -0.99 -4.04 -8.74
N VAL A 105 -2.03 -4.88 -8.69
CA VAL A 105 -1.96 -6.20 -8.03
C VAL A 105 -0.83 -7.06 -8.63
N ALA A 106 -0.71 -7.10 -9.95
CA ALA A 106 0.36 -7.85 -10.62
C ALA A 106 1.76 -7.33 -10.26
N VAL A 107 1.92 -6.02 -10.09
CA VAL A 107 3.18 -5.43 -9.61
C VAL A 107 3.44 -5.82 -8.15
N LEU A 108 2.42 -5.77 -7.28
CA LEU A 108 2.53 -6.14 -5.87
C LEU A 108 2.99 -7.59 -5.67
N LYS A 109 2.42 -8.52 -6.45
CA LYS A 109 2.79 -9.95 -6.45
C LYS A 109 4.28 -10.17 -6.71
N LYS A 110 4.91 -9.32 -7.53
CA LYS A 110 6.31 -9.46 -7.96
C LYS A 110 7.32 -8.77 -7.03
N LEU A 111 6.89 -8.11 -5.96
CA LEU A 111 7.81 -7.38 -5.08
C LEU A 111 8.71 -8.34 -4.28
N PRO A 112 10.03 -8.31 -4.50
CA PRO A 112 10.91 -9.39 -4.03
C PRO A 112 11.16 -9.36 -2.52
N LYS A 113 10.94 -8.21 -1.86
CA LYS A 113 11.21 -8.01 -0.43
C LYS A 113 9.98 -7.64 0.38
N LEU A 114 8.79 -7.62 -0.24
CA LEU A 114 7.57 -7.23 0.44
C LEU A 114 7.19 -8.29 1.48
N ARG A 115 7.19 -7.89 2.75
CA ARG A 115 6.85 -8.76 3.90
C ARG A 115 5.51 -8.40 4.51
N ILE A 116 5.09 -7.13 4.40
CA ILE A 116 3.87 -6.62 5.02
C ILE A 116 3.08 -5.84 3.98
N LEU A 117 1.90 -6.34 3.64
CA LEU A 117 0.91 -5.63 2.84
C LEU A 117 -0.28 -5.29 3.73
N LYS A 118 -0.57 -4.00 3.90
CA LYS A 118 -1.73 -3.53 4.66
C LYS A 118 -2.63 -2.68 3.77
N MET A 119 -3.74 -3.24 3.30
CA MET A 119 -4.74 -2.57 2.49
C MET A 119 -5.89 -2.13 3.41
N VAL A 120 -6.21 -0.84 3.41
CA VAL A 120 -7.21 -0.26 4.32
C VAL A 120 -8.22 0.52 3.50
N TRP A 121 -9.49 0.13 3.58
CA TRP A 121 -10.57 0.69 2.77
C TRP A 121 -10.19 0.74 1.29
N CYS A 122 -9.56 -0.34 0.81
CA CYS A 122 -9.15 -0.44 -0.59
C CYS A 122 -10.22 -1.17 -1.39
N TYR A 123 -10.51 -0.66 -2.58
CA TYR A 123 -11.55 -1.16 -3.47
C TYR A 123 -10.94 -1.79 -4.72
N HIS A 124 -11.65 -2.71 -5.35
CA HIS A 124 -11.30 -3.27 -6.65
C HIS A 124 -12.45 -3.03 -7.62
N MET A 125 -12.17 -2.56 -8.84
CA MET A 125 -13.21 -2.31 -9.84
C MET A 125 -13.76 -3.58 -10.48
N GLU A 126 -12.96 -4.65 -10.50
CA GLU A 126 -13.42 -5.94 -11.02
C GLU A 126 -14.17 -6.69 -9.92
N GLU A 127 -14.93 -7.71 -10.32
CA GLU A 127 -15.78 -8.48 -9.41
C GLU A 127 -15.02 -9.03 -8.19
N LYS A 128 -13.72 -9.32 -8.36
CA LYS A 128 -12.86 -9.97 -7.35
C LYS A 128 -11.40 -9.56 -7.49
N MET A 129 -10.79 -9.05 -6.41
CA MET A 129 -9.34 -8.84 -6.38
C MET A 129 -8.59 -10.16 -6.16
N ASP A 130 -7.83 -10.60 -7.14
CA ASP A 130 -7.03 -11.82 -7.03
C ASP A 130 -5.65 -11.57 -6.41
N LEU A 131 -5.54 -11.83 -5.10
CA LEU A 131 -4.26 -11.86 -4.38
C LEU A 131 -3.63 -13.27 -4.32
N SER A 132 -4.21 -14.26 -4.99
CA SER A 132 -3.62 -15.61 -5.05
C SER A 132 -2.31 -15.59 -5.82
N GLY A 133 -1.42 -16.52 -5.48
CA GLY A 133 -0.15 -16.65 -6.15
C GLY A 133 -0.11 -17.85 -7.08
N ASP A 134 0.43 -17.66 -8.29
CA ASP A 134 1.26 -18.70 -8.87
C ASP A 134 2.52 -18.88 -8.00
N GLY A 135 3.27 -19.97 -8.16
CA GLY A 135 4.41 -20.30 -7.28
C GLY A 135 5.48 -19.22 -7.10
N ASP A 136 5.47 -18.17 -7.95
CA ASP A 136 6.40 -17.04 -7.95
C ASP A 136 5.82 -15.74 -7.36
N SER A 137 4.54 -15.73 -6.98
CA SER A 137 3.88 -14.57 -6.41
C SER A 137 4.13 -14.45 -4.91
N PHE A 138 4.34 -13.21 -4.44
CA PHE A 138 4.56 -12.86 -3.03
C PHE A 138 5.69 -13.67 -2.35
N PRO A 139 6.92 -13.65 -2.88
CA PRO A 139 8.01 -14.55 -2.46
C PRO A 139 8.45 -14.39 -1.00
N GLN A 140 8.12 -13.27 -0.35
CA GLN A 140 8.50 -12.94 1.02
C GLN A 140 7.33 -12.45 1.89
N LEU A 141 6.08 -12.51 1.41
CA LEU A 141 4.96 -11.93 2.13
C LEU A 141 4.65 -12.75 3.39
N GLU A 142 4.76 -12.12 4.56
CA GLU A 142 4.54 -12.74 5.86
C GLU A 142 3.25 -12.26 6.51
N PHE A 143 2.84 -11.02 6.25
CA PHE A 143 1.69 -10.37 6.87
C PHE A 143 0.81 -9.72 5.82
N LEU A 144 -0.43 -10.20 5.71
CA LEU A 144 -1.47 -9.59 4.89
C LEU A 144 -2.56 -9.05 5.82
N HIS A 145 -2.81 -7.75 5.77
CA HIS A 145 -3.89 -7.10 6.51
C HIS A 145 -4.78 -6.36 5.53
N ILE A 146 -6.05 -6.72 5.53
CA ILE A 146 -7.09 -6.13 4.72
C ILE A 146 -8.17 -5.60 5.67
N HIS A 147 -8.55 -4.33 5.54
CA HIS A 147 -9.62 -3.69 6.30
C HIS A 147 -10.63 -3.07 5.32
N GLY A 148 -11.93 -3.33 5.50
CA GLY A 148 -12.99 -2.89 4.57
C GLY A 148 -12.95 -3.60 3.21
N PRO A 149 -13.11 -4.95 3.17
CA PRO A 149 -12.81 -5.78 2.01
C PRO A 149 -13.93 -5.86 0.96
N ASP A 150 -14.64 -4.78 0.66
CA ASP A 150 -15.72 -4.84 -0.35
C ASP A 150 -15.12 -5.30 -1.71
N GLY A 151 -15.45 -6.53 -2.12
CA GLY A 151 -14.96 -7.15 -3.37
C GLY A 151 -13.64 -7.95 -3.28
N LEU A 152 -13.11 -8.23 -2.09
CA LEU A 152 -11.88 -9.02 -1.94
C LEU A 152 -12.20 -10.51 -1.75
N SER A 153 -11.97 -11.32 -2.78
CA SER A 153 -11.95 -12.78 -2.64
C SER A 153 -10.52 -13.30 -2.70
N CYS A 154 -9.99 -13.74 -1.56
CA CYS A 154 -8.87 -14.68 -1.57
C CYS A 154 -9.48 -16.07 -1.84
N ARG A 155 -9.03 -16.78 -2.88
CA ARG A 155 -9.46 -18.18 -3.07
C ARG A 155 -8.90 -19.05 -1.93
N ASP A 156 -9.61 -20.12 -1.58
CA ASP A 156 -9.20 -21.00 -0.47
C ASP A 156 -7.94 -21.84 -0.78
N ASP A 157 -7.45 -21.79 -2.03
CA ASP A 157 -6.23 -22.46 -2.51
C ASP A 157 -4.96 -21.58 -2.46
N VAL A 158 -5.03 -20.42 -1.78
CA VAL A 158 -3.95 -19.43 -1.72
C VAL A 158 -2.70 -20.01 -1.05
N SER A 159 -1.75 -20.46 -1.87
CA SER A 159 -0.38 -20.75 -1.45
C SER A 159 0.44 -19.46 -1.50
N ILE A 160 0.26 -18.55 -0.54
CA ILE A 160 1.29 -17.54 -0.27
C ILE A 160 2.38 -18.25 0.55
N PRO A 161 3.58 -18.53 -0.02
CA PRO A 161 4.47 -19.56 0.51
C PRO A 161 4.97 -19.29 1.94
N LYS A 162 4.99 -18.02 2.35
CA LYS A 162 5.56 -17.58 3.64
C LYS A 162 4.57 -16.84 4.52
N LEU A 163 3.27 -16.90 4.23
CA LEU A 163 2.27 -16.16 5.00
C LEU A 163 2.21 -16.71 6.43
N LYS A 164 2.45 -15.83 7.39
CA LYS A 164 2.39 -16.16 8.82
C LYS A 164 1.12 -15.64 9.47
N LYS A 165 0.57 -14.55 8.94
CA LYS A 165 -0.58 -13.86 9.52
C LYS A 165 -1.44 -13.22 8.45
N LEU A 166 -2.73 -13.55 8.51
CA LEU A 166 -3.79 -12.94 7.72
C LEU A 166 -4.73 -12.20 8.69
N LEU A 167 -4.97 -10.92 8.45
CA LEU A 167 -5.96 -10.12 9.18
C LEU A 167 -6.98 -9.58 8.19
N LEU A 168 -8.21 -10.06 8.26
CA LEU A 168 -9.34 -9.51 7.53
C LEU A 168 -10.25 -8.81 8.54
N LYS A 169 -10.41 -7.50 8.42
CA LYS A 169 -11.32 -6.71 9.24
C LYS A 169 -12.41 -6.15 8.34
N ASP A 170 -13.63 -6.57 8.57
CA ASP A 170 -14.77 -6.17 7.76
C ASP A 170 -15.50 -4.96 8.38
N GLY A 171 -16.09 -4.13 7.53
CA GLY A 171 -17.02 -3.06 7.89
C GLY A 171 -18.48 -3.46 7.76
N THR A 172 -18.85 -4.30 6.77
CA THR A 172 -20.27 -4.61 6.46
C THR A 172 -20.55 -5.84 5.57
N SER A 173 -19.60 -6.65 5.09
CA SER A 173 -19.94 -7.86 4.31
C SER A 173 -19.06 -9.12 4.50
N ASN A 174 -19.75 -10.18 4.94
CA ASN A 174 -19.43 -11.61 5.01
C ASN A 174 -18.10 -12.07 4.40
N VAL A 175 -17.08 -12.27 5.24
CA VAL A 175 -15.97 -13.18 4.94
C VAL A 175 -16.00 -14.35 5.92
N ARG A 176 -16.32 -15.55 5.42
CA ARG A 176 -15.90 -16.79 6.10
C ARG A 176 -14.41 -16.92 5.88
N LEU A 177 -13.65 -16.29 6.76
CA LEU A 177 -12.52 -17.05 7.25
C LEU A 177 -13.16 -18.18 8.07
N SER A 178 -13.37 -19.39 7.57
CA SER A 178 -13.59 -20.58 8.45
C SER A 178 -13.30 -21.88 7.71
N ASP A 179 -12.74 -21.73 6.52
CA ASP A 179 -11.49 -22.39 6.19
C ASP A 179 -10.25 -21.65 6.79
N ILE A 180 -10.37 -20.65 7.72
CA ILE A 180 -9.31 -19.76 8.33
C ILE A 180 -7.90 -20.34 8.44
N LEU A 181 -7.76 -21.65 8.63
CA LEU A 181 -6.84 -22.35 9.54
C LEU A 181 -7.48 -22.42 10.93
N GLN A 182 -8.18 -23.53 11.22
CA GLN A 182 -9.00 -23.73 12.44
C GLN A 182 -8.28 -23.59 13.80
N SER A 183 -7.01 -23.22 13.89
CA SER A 183 -6.24 -23.23 15.13
C SER A 183 -5.12 -22.20 15.13
N SER A 184 -5.36 -21.02 15.68
CA SER A 184 -4.44 -20.23 16.50
C SER A 184 -5.09 -18.88 16.83
N GLU A 185 -4.84 -18.38 18.03
CA GLU A 185 -5.51 -17.25 18.66
C GLU A 185 -5.53 -15.97 17.79
N TYR A 186 -6.72 -15.50 17.42
CA TYR A 186 -6.92 -14.19 16.78
C TYR A 186 -7.99 -13.38 17.54
N GLU A 187 -7.60 -12.22 18.06
CA GLU A 187 -8.50 -11.25 18.69
C GLU A 187 -9.26 -10.43 17.62
N TYR A 188 -10.58 -10.50 17.69
CA TYR A 188 -11.49 -9.60 16.99
C TYR A 188 -11.68 -8.33 17.83
N LEU A 189 -11.37 -7.15 17.28
CA LEU A 189 -11.81 -5.86 17.83
C LEU A 189 -13.00 -5.35 17.02
N ASN A 190 -14.20 -5.77 17.42
CA ASN A 190 -15.47 -5.15 17.01
C ASN A 190 -15.54 -3.76 17.64
N VAL A 191 -15.54 -2.72 16.81
CA VAL A 191 -15.98 -1.39 17.24
C VAL A 191 -17.41 -1.25 16.74
N SER A 192 -18.35 -1.61 17.61
CA SER A 192 -19.76 -1.28 17.44
C SER A 192 -19.88 0.24 17.40
N THR A 193 -20.26 0.80 16.26
CA THR A 193 -20.74 2.18 16.19
C THR A 193 -22.07 2.24 16.92
N GLY A 194 -22.01 2.80 18.13
CA GLY A 194 -23.19 3.21 18.88
C GLY A 194 -24.03 4.19 18.07
N GLN A 195 -25.33 3.97 18.17
CA GLN A 195 -26.39 4.89 17.81
C GLN A 195 -26.05 6.31 18.26
N PHE A 196 -26.29 7.28 17.39
CA PHE A 196 -26.68 8.62 17.81
C PHE A 196 -28.03 8.94 17.18
N ALA A 197 -28.90 9.44 18.06
CA ALA A 197 -30.30 9.79 17.85
C ALA A 197 -30.52 10.91 16.83
#